data_AF-A0A382RBH7-F1
#
_entry.id   AF-A0A382RBH7-F1
#
_cell.length_a   1.000
_cell.length_b   1.000
_cell.length_c   1.000
_cell.angle_alpha   90.00
_cell.angle_beta   90.00
_cell.angle_gamma   90.00
#
_symmetry.space_group_name_H-M   'P 1'
#
loop_
_entity.id
_entity.type
_entity.pdbx_description
1 polymer ?
#
loop_
_entity_poly.entity_id
_entity_poly.type
_entity_poly.pdbx_seq_one_letter_code
_entity_poly.pdbx_strand_id
1 'polypeptide(L)'
;MTTESSNDGSLPGLLEGVRVIDLTHYLSGPYCTKLMATLGADVIKVERPGTGDPIRKFGPFPKALTPSPLSDGEEPHESGAWFL
;
A
#
# COMPACT_ATOMS: atom_id res chain seq x y z
N MET A 1 -39.97 6.21 21.43
CA MET A 1 -39.18 5.33 20.54
C MET A 1 -37.72 5.70 20.74
N THR A 2 -37.08 5.06 21.71
CA THR A 2 -35.69 5.33 22.10
C THR A 2 -34.78 4.51 21.19
N THR A 3 -33.94 5.16 20.40
CA THR A 3 -32.89 4.49 19.62
C THR A 3 -31.74 4.13 20.55
N GLU A 4 -31.45 2.84 20.69
CA GLU A 4 -30.26 2.35 21.39
C GLU A 4 -29.01 2.73 20.59
N SER A 5 -28.14 3.56 21.16
CA SER A 5 -26.77 3.70 20.68
C SER A 5 -26.00 2.48 21.17
N SER A 6 -25.87 1.46 20.32
CA SER A 6 -24.95 0.35 20.56
C SER A 6 -23.52 0.89 20.52
N ASN A 7 -22.99 1.21 21.70
CA ASN A 7 -21.57 1.50 21.90
C ASN A 7 -20.84 0.16 21.91
N ASP A 8 -20.37 -0.32 20.76
CA ASP A 8 -19.29 -1.28 20.78
C ASP A 8 -18.10 -0.55 21.42
N GLY A 9 -17.43 -1.12 22.41
CA GLY A 9 -16.39 -0.41 23.16
C GLY A 9 -15.13 -0.03 22.35
N SER A 10 -15.23 0.06 21.02
CA SER A 10 -14.18 0.55 20.13
C SER A 10 -14.12 2.06 20.22
N LEU A 11 -13.05 2.58 20.82
CA LEU A 11 -12.72 4.00 20.69
C LEU A 11 -12.54 4.33 19.19
N PRO A 12 -12.97 5.53 18.76
CA PRO A 12 -12.74 5.98 17.39
C PRO A 12 -11.24 5.91 17.05
N GLY A 13 -10.94 5.59 15.79
CA GLY A 13 -9.56 5.47 15.32
C GLY A 13 -8.79 6.77 15.56
N LEU A 14 -7.50 6.69 15.91
CA LEU A 14 -6.66 7.85 16.24
C LEU A 14 -6.64 8.92 15.12
N LEU A 15 -6.89 8.52 13.88
CA LEU A 15 -6.98 9.36 12.69
C LEU A 15 -8.34 9.28 12.00
N GLU A 16 -9.40 8.91 12.72
CA GLU A 16 -10.75 8.88 12.18
C GLU A 16 -11.18 10.27 11.68
N GLY A 17 -11.80 10.31 10.50
CA GLY A 17 -12.21 11.56 9.84
C GLY A 17 -11.08 12.29 9.10
N VAL A 18 -9.83 11.85 9.21
CA VAL A 18 -8.71 12.40 8.43
C VAL A 18 -8.69 11.76 7.04
N ARG A 19 -8.61 12.59 5.99
CA ARG A 19 -8.41 12.15 4.60
C ARG A 19 -6.99 12.44 4.14
N VAL A 20 -6.31 11.43 3.58
CA VAL A 20 -4.92 11.52 3.11
C VAL A 20 -4.86 11.19 1.63
N ILE A 21 -4.21 12.07 0.85
CA ILE A 21 -3.87 11.78 -0.54
C ILE A 21 -2.43 11.25 -0.60
N ASP A 22 -2.27 9.98 -0.93
CA ASP A 22 -0.97 9.31 -0.97
C ASP A 22 -0.38 9.30 -2.39
N LEU A 23 0.58 10.21 -2.60
CA LEU A 23 1.38 10.34 -3.83
C LEU A 23 2.74 9.65 -3.72
N THR A 24 2.98 8.87 -2.67
CA THR A 24 4.28 8.23 -2.42
C THR A 24 4.49 6.99 -3.30
N HIS A 25 5.72 6.49 -3.34
CA HIS A 25 6.11 5.31 -4.10
C HIS A 25 7.11 4.44 -3.33
N TYR A 26 7.35 3.23 -3.81
CA TYR A 26 8.27 2.26 -3.20
C TYR A 26 7.82 1.87 -1.78
N LEU A 27 8.70 1.92 -0.78
CA LEU A 27 8.44 1.29 0.53
C LEU A 27 8.13 2.29 1.63
N SER A 28 8.98 3.30 1.83
CA SER A 28 8.92 4.17 3.01
C SER A 28 7.62 4.96 3.11
N GLY A 29 7.22 5.60 2.02
CA GLY A 29 5.98 6.38 1.95
C GLY A 29 4.72 5.52 2.10
N PRO A 30 4.53 4.48 1.27
CA PRO A 30 3.34 3.62 1.37
C PRO A 30 3.24 2.89 2.72
N TYR A 31 4.37 2.59 3.38
CA TYR A 31 4.36 2.05 4.73
C TYR A 31 3.85 3.06 5.76
N CYS A 32 4.30 4.31 5.67
CA CYS A 32 3.83 5.39 6.53
C CYS A 32 2.30 5.61 6.39
N THR A 33 1.81 5.73 5.16
CA THR A 33 0.38 5.95 4.90
C THR A 33 -0.47 4.72 5.22
N LYS A 34 0.08 3.51 5.09
CA LYS A 34 -0.56 2.27 5.57
C LYS A 34 -0.76 2.28 7.09
N LEU A 35 0.19 2.81 7.87
CA LEU A 35 0.01 2.97 9.30
C LEU A 35 -1.10 3.98 9.60
N MET A 36 -1.17 5.09 8.85
CA MET A 36 -2.25 6.06 9.01
C MET A 36 -3.64 5.45 8.73
N ALA A 37 -3.76 4.63 7.68
CA ALA A 37 -5.01 3.90 7.39
C ALA A 37 -5.38 2.93 8.51
N THR A 38 -4.38 2.24 9.09
CA THR A 38 -4.58 1.34 10.24
C THR A 38 -5.09 2.10 11.47
N LEU A 39 -4.71 3.38 11.62
CA LEU A 39 -5.18 4.27 12.68
C LEU A 39 -6.54 4.94 12.35
N GLY A 40 -7.18 4.60 11.22
CA GLY A 40 -8.53 5.05 10.87
C GLY A 40 -8.61 6.17 9.84
N ALA A 41 -7.50 6.57 9.21
CA ALA A 41 -7.53 7.57 8.14
C ALA A 41 -8.12 6.99 6.83
N ASP A 42 -8.84 7.83 6.08
CA ASP A 42 -9.27 7.58 4.70
C ASP A 42 -8.12 7.91 3.74
N VAL A 43 -7.32 6.90 3.39
CA VAL A 43 -6.11 7.05 2.56
C VAL A 43 -6.41 6.68 1.10
N ILE A 44 -6.29 7.67 0.21
CA ILE A 44 -6.49 7.51 -1.23
C ILE A 44 -5.12 7.47 -1.91
N LYS A 45 -4.74 6.30 -2.42
CA LYS A 45 -3.53 6.13 -3.22
C LYS A 45 -3.76 6.64 -4.65
N VAL A 46 -2.97 7.61 -5.08
CA VAL A 46 -2.93 8.06 -6.48
C VAL A 46 -1.69 7.48 -7.14
N GLU A 47 -1.86 6.89 -8.31
CA GLU A 47 -0.79 6.23 -9.06
C GLU A 47 -0.77 6.66 -10.52
N ARG A 48 0.35 6.41 -11.19
CA ARG A 48 0.50 6.70 -12.63
C ARG A 48 -0.43 5.79 -13.43
N PRO A 49 -1.24 6.31 -14.37
CA PRO A 49 -2.02 5.49 -15.28
C PRO A 49 -1.13 4.51 -16.06
N GLY A 50 -1.62 3.29 -16.25
CA GLY A 50 -0.95 2.24 -17.04
C GLY A 50 0.17 1.49 -16.31
N THR A 51 0.95 2.13 -15.44
CA THR A 51 2.10 1.49 -14.77
C THR A 51 1.93 1.26 -13.28
N GLY A 52 1.18 2.13 -12.59
CA GLY A 52 1.00 2.07 -11.15
C GLY A 52 2.27 2.47 -10.35
N ASP A 53 2.29 2.09 -9.08
CA ASP A 53 3.49 2.12 -8.23
C ASP A 53 4.52 1.08 -8.70
N PRO A 54 5.81 1.45 -8.91
CA PRO A 54 6.86 0.50 -9.28
C PRO A 54 6.93 -0.76 -8.41
N ILE A 55 6.64 -0.66 -7.11
CA ILE A 55 6.70 -1.79 -6.17
C ILE A 55 5.69 -2.90 -6.51
N ARG A 56 4.64 -2.63 -7.30
CA ARG A 56 3.67 -3.64 -7.76
C ARG A 56 4.30 -4.73 -8.63
N LYS A 57 5.47 -4.44 -9.22
CA LYS A 57 6.25 -5.36 -10.05
C LYS A 57 7.32 -6.11 -9.26
N PHE A 58 7.45 -5.83 -7.96
CA PHE A 58 8.41 -6.48 -7.09
C PHE A 58 7.74 -7.69 -6.44
N GLY A 59 8.34 -8.85 -6.66
CA GLY A 59 7.82 -10.13 -6.17
C GLY A 59 8.05 -10.36 -4.68
N PRO A 60 7.72 -11.57 -4.18
CA PRO A 60 7.36 -12.75 -4.96
C PRO A 60 5.92 -12.73 -5.49
N PHE A 61 5.73 -13.19 -6.72
CA PHE A 61 4.40 -13.38 -7.32
C PHE A 61 3.93 -14.84 -7.17
N PRO A 62 2.66 -15.09 -6.83
CA PRO A 62 2.10 -16.43 -6.87
C PRO A 62 2.22 -17.02 -8.29
N LYS A 63 2.83 -18.21 -8.40
CA LYS A 63 3.06 -18.93 -9.68
C LYS A 63 1.81 -19.08 -10.56
N ALA A 64 0.62 -19.06 -9.95
CA ALA A 64 -0.65 -19.30 -10.62
C ALA A 64 -1.21 -18.08 -11.37
N LEU A 65 -0.63 -16.88 -11.25
CA LEU A 65 -1.22 -15.64 -11.78
C LEU A 65 -0.37 -14.84 -12.79
N THR A 66 0.84 -15.28 -13.16
CA THR A 66 1.63 -14.65 -14.25
C THR A 66 2.58 -15.60 -14.97
N PRO A 67 2.72 -15.54 -16.31
CA PRO A 67 3.94 -15.99 -16.98
C PRO A 67 5.11 -15.15 -16.45
N SER A 68 6.18 -15.82 -16.01
CA SER A 68 7.38 -15.15 -15.50
C SER A 68 7.93 -14.18 -16.54
N PRO A 69 8.10 -12.87 -16.25
CA PRO A 69 8.86 -11.98 -17.13
C PRO A 69 10.37 -12.29 -17.12
N LEU A 70 10.81 -13.21 -16.25
CA LEU A 70 12.20 -13.65 -16.11
C LEU A 70 12.45 -15.03 -16.77
N SER A 71 11.59 -15.49 -17.69
CA SER A 71 11.90 -16.72 -18.45
C SER A 71 13.05 -16.53 -19.44
N ASP A 72 13.34 -15.28 -19.79
CA ASP A 72 14.26 -14.94 -20.87
C ASP A 72 15.47 -14.20 -20.30
N GLY A 73 16.32 -14.94 -19.58
CA GLY A 73 17.79 -14.76 -19.58
C GLY A 73 18.43 -13.39 -19.29
N GLU A 74 17.73 -12.36 -18.83
CA GLU A 74 18.36 -11.10 -18.43
C GLU A 74 18.74 -11.09 -16.95
N GLU A 75 20.05 -11.15 -16.70
CA GLU A 75 20.69 -10.87 -15.42
C GLU A 75 20.32 -9.46 -14.92
N PRO A 76 19.99 -9.28 -13.63
CA PRO A 76 19.80 -7.95 -13.08
C PRO A 76 21.17 -7.30 -12.89
N HIS A 77 21.68 -6.66 -13.94
CA HIS A 77 22.68 -5.61 -13.78
C HIS A 77 21.99 -4.39 -13.18
N GLU A 78 22.04 -4.29 -11.85
CA GLU A 78 22.60 -3.15 -11.13
C GLU A 78 22.50 -3.40 -9.62
N SER A 79 23.68 -3.45 -8.99
CA SER A 79 23.89 -3.46 -7.55
C SER A 79 23.26 -2.22 -6.91
N GLY A 80 22.05 -2.37 -6.37
CA GLY A 80 21.31 -1.31 -5.70
C GLY A 80 21.22 -1.53 -4.20
N ALA A 81 22.32 -1.27 -3.48
CA ALA A 81 22.27 -0.90 -2.07
C ALA A 81 21.57 0.46 -1.94
N TRP A 82 20.24 0.47 -2.07
CA TRP A 82 19.43 1.68 -1.94
C TRP A 82 18.54 1.68 -0.68
N PHE A 83 18.68 0.69 0.20
CA PHE A 83 18.03 0.66 1.51
C PHE A 83 18.92 0.16 2.67
N LEU A 84 20.25 0.11 2.47
CA LEU A 84 21.25 -0.09 3.52
C LEU A 84 22.51 0.73 3.21
#